data_AF-C9Z7X9-F1
#
_entry.id   AF-C9Z7X9-F1
#
_cell.length_a   1.000
_cell.length_b   1.000
_cell.length_c   1.000
_cell.angle_alpha   90.00
_cell.angle_beta   90.00
_cell.angle_gamma   90.00
#
_symmetry.space_group_name_H-M   'P 1'
#
loop_
_entity.id
_entity.type
_entity.pdbx_description
1 polymer ?
#
loop_
_entity_poly.entity_id
_entity_poly.type
_entity_poly.pdbx_seq_one_letter_code
_entity_poly.pdbx_strand_id
1 'polypeptide(L)'
;MAGRDKEPGVRPGQPRGEIFFDSVEVPPHHAPSARDTCRRGHASTWSSDGAAVGRVMTGLDSAAFDRAVGRVHERRHGGAPPMEHRPDPYRPGRTGSRAETVRSVSRRATECTALAPARHPCFTARSTAMGTGLAFRAADKGRTAGSVTDPHRTEGHHRGDH
;
A
#
# COMPACT_ATOMS: atom_id res chain seq x y z
N MET A 1 5.55 -34.65 -1.99
CA MET A 1 6.21 -33.37 -2.31
C MET A 1 5.37 -32.25 -1.72
N ALA A 2 5.84 -31.65 -0.63
CA ALA A 2 5.08 -30.65 0.13
C ALA A 2 5.04 -29.32 -0.64
N GLY A 3 3.84 -28.77 -0.78
CA GLY A 3 3.62 -27.45 -1.35
C GLY A 3 4.38 -26.41 -0.55
N ARG A 4 5.23 -25.63 -1.23
CA ARG A 4 5.76 -24.40 -0.63
C ARG A 4 4.61 -23.42 -0.56
N ASP A 5 4.10 -23.24 0.64
CA ASP A 5 3.18 -22.17 1.00
C ASP A 5 3.83 -20.85 0.55
N LYS A 6 3.26 -20.23 -0.49
CA LYS A 6 3.71 -18.90 -0.92
C LYS A 6 3.37 -17.91 0.19
N GLU A 7 4.39 -17.47 0.92
CA GLU A 7 4.31 -16.31 1.80
C GLU A 7 3.60 -15.15 1.07
N PRO A 8 2.49 -14.63 1.61
CA PRO A 8 1.72 -13.59 0.96
C PRO A 8 2.44 -12.25 1.07
N GLY A 9 2.94 -11.72 -0.05
CA GLY A 9 3.32 -10.32 -0.16
C GLY A 9 4.67 -10.07 -0.82
N VAL A 10 4.61 -9.21 -1.86
CA VAL A 10 5.72 -8.79 -2.74
C VAL A 10 6.12 -9.83 -3.78
N ARG A 11 6.48 -9.34 -4.98
CA ARG A 11 6.63 -10.15 -6.20
C ARG A 11 7.72 -11.22 -6.02
N PRO A 12 7.56 -12.41 -6.63
CA PRO A 12 8.66 -13.36 -6.77
C PRO A 12 9.83 -12.65 -7.49
N GLY A 13 11.02 -12.62 -6.86
CA GLY A 13 12.22 -12.03 -7.44
C GLY A 13 12.86 -10.90 -6.63
N GLN A 14 12.25 -10.41 -5.55
CA GLN A 14 12.98 -9.56 -4.59
C GLN A 14 13.77 -10.47 -3.62
N PRO A 15 15.12 -10.46 -3.65
CA PRO A 15 15.91 -11.27 -2.73
C PRO A 15 15.65 -10.80 -1.30
N ARG A 16 15.19 -11.72 -0.46
CA ARG A 16 15.04 -11.54 0.98
C ARG A 16 15.83 -12.65 1.66
N GLY A 17 16.73 -12.28 2.55
CA GLY A 17 17.55 -13.19 3.33
C GLY A 17 18.10 -12.46 4.54
N GLU A 18 18.43 -13.22 5.59
CA GLU A 18 19.13 -12.70 6.75
C GLU A 18 20.59 -12.40 6.40
N ILE A 19 21.13 -11.32 6.97
CA ILE A 19 22.53 -10.92 6.79
C ILE A 19 23.23 -11.15 8.12
N PHE A 20 24.26 -11.99 8.12
CA PHE A 20 25.08 -12.28 9.29
C PHE A 20 26.40 -11.51 9.20
N PHE A 21 26.77 -10.84 10.29
CA PHE A 21 28.08 -10.21 10.45
C PHE A 21 28.86 -11.00 11.52
N ASP A 22 29.91 -11.72 11.13
CA ASP A 22 30.84 -12.39 12.05
C ASP A 22 32.19 -11.69 11.98
N SER A 23 32.55 -10.99 13.05
CA SER A 23 33.87 -10.38 13.22
C SER A 23 34.35 -9.51 12.04
N VAL A 24 33.41 -8.84 11.36
CA VAL A 24 33.69 -8.02 10.16
C VAL A 24 34.26 -6.66 10.57
N GLU A 25 35.48 -6.36 10.11
CA GLU A 25 36.08 -5.04 10.25
C GLU A 25 35.70 -4.12 9.08
N VAL A 26 35.15 -2.94 9.39
CA VAL A 26 34.75 -1.95 8.38
C VAL A 26 35.61 -0.69 8.54
N PRO A 27 36.36 -0.29 7.49
CA PRO A 27 37.18 0.92 7.57
C PRO A 27 36.33 2.18 7.82
N PRO A 28 36.82 3.17 8.60
CA PRO A 28 36.05 4.36 8.95
C PRO A 28 35.51 5.18 7.78
N HIS A 29 36.20 5.18 6.63
CA HIS A 29 35.75 5.89 5.43
C HIS A 29 34.51 5.27 4.76
N HIS A 30 34.15 4.03 5.11
CA HIS A 30 32.89 3.41 4.71
C HIS A 30 31.74 3.71 5.70
N ALA A 31 32.01 4.38 6.82
CA ALA A 31 30.96 4.75 7.76
C ALA A 31 30.15 5.92 7.20
N PRO A 32 28.83 5.76 6.97
CA PRO A 32 27.99 6.82 6.40
C PRO A 32 27.76 7.99 7.37
N SER A 33 28.11 7.84 8.64
CA SER A 33 28.04 8.87 9.66
C SER A 33 29.03 8.57 10.79
N ALA A 34 29.59 9.61 11.40
CA ALA A 34 30.39 9.48 12.61
C ALA A 34 29.50 9.10 13.81
N ARG A 35 30.11 8.58 14.89
CA ARG A 35 29.38 8.07 16.07
C ARG A 35 28.43 9.10 16.69
N ASP A 36 28.87 10.35 16.76
CA ASP A 36 28.15 11.50 17.28
C ASP A 36 27.00 11.97 16.36
N THR A 37 27.15 11.78 15.04
CA THR A 37 26.15 12.17 14.03
C THR A 37 25.23 11.03 13.60
N CYS A 38 25.53 9.78 13.99
CA CYS A 38 24.80 8.57 13.57
C CYS A 38 23.28 8.67 13.76
N ARG A 39 22.83 9.15 14.92
CA ARG A 39 21.39 9.31 15.19
C ARG A 39 20.73 10.32 14.25
N ARG A 40 21.42 11.39 13.89
CA ARG A 40 20.95 12.40 12.95
C ARG A 40 20.90 11.87 11.53
N GLY A 41 21.94 11.13 11.11
CA GLY A 41 21.98 10.44 9.81
C GLY A 41 20.87 9.41 9.66
N HIS A 42 20.63 8.62 10.70
CA HIS A 42 19.53 7.65 10.74
C HIS A 42 18.16 8.35 10.65
N ALA A 43 17.92 9.39 11.45
CA ALA A 43 16.66 10.14 11.41
C ALA A 43 16.40 10.78 10.03
N SER A 44 17.46 11.27 9.38
CA SER A 44 17.42 11.82 8.02
C SER A 44 17.04 10.77 6.97
N THR A 45 17.66 9.59 7.05
CA THR A 45 17.40 8.45 6.16
C THR A 45 15.97 7.96 6.32
N TRP A 46 15.55 7.69 7.56
CA TRP A 46 14.21 7.20 7.86
C TRP A 46 13.12 8.20 7.49
N SER A 47 13.39 9.49 7.60
CA SER A 47 12.49 10.53 7.13
C SER A 47 12.31 10.48 5.60
N SER A 48 13.42 10.36 4.86
CA SER A 48 13.41 10.30 3.40
C SER A 48 12.68 9.06 2.89
N ASP A 49 12.91 7.90 3.51
CA ASP A 49 12.23 6.65 3.18
C ASP A 49 10.74 6.74 3.44
N GLY A 50 10.32 7.28 4.59
CA GLY A 50 8.90 7.41 4.90
C GLY A 50 8.15 8.33 3.92
N ALA A 51 8.79 9.42 3.46
CA ALA A 51 8.24 10.27 2.41
C ALA A 51 8.18 9.55 1.05
N ALA A 52 9.14 8.69 0.74
CA ALA A 52 9.11 7.85 -0.47
C ALA A 52 7.96 6.84 -0.43
N VAL A 53 7.76 6.14 0.69
CA VAL A 53 6.65 5.19 0.86
C VAL A 53 5.30 5.90 0.72
N GLY A 54 5.13 7.08 1.32
CA GLY A 54 3.90 7.89 1.16
C GLY A 54 3.57 8.19 -0.30
N ARG A 55 4.57 8.57 -1.11
CA ARG A 55 4.42 8.81 -2.55
C ARG A 55 4.01 7.55 -3.31
N VAL A 56 4.62 6.40 -3.01
CA VAL A 56 4.25 5.11 -3.62
C VAL A 56 2.80 4.76 -3.30
N MET A 57 2.39 4.91 -2.04
CA MET A 57 1.00 4.62 -1.62
C MET A 57 -0.02 5.57 -2.24
N THR A 58 0.35 6.84 -2.48
CA THR A 58 -0.51 7.78 -3.23
C THR A 58 -0.82 7.27 -4.64
N GLY A 59 0.19 6.71 -5.33
CA GLY A 59 0.00 6.11 -6.66
C GLY A 59 -0.90 4.88 -6.62
N LEU A 60 -0.72 4.02 -5.62
CA LEU A 60 -1.58 2.85 -5.42
C LEU A 60 -3.05 3.24 -5.20
N ASP A 61 -3.30 4.26 -4.38
CA ASP A 61 -4.64 4.75 -4.08
C ASP A 61 -5.31 5.42 -5.29
N SER A 62 -4.54 6.14 -6.11
CA SER A 62 -5.02 6.72 -7.36
C SER A 62 -5.43 5.62 -8.35
N ALA A 63 -4.60 4.58 -8.51
CA ALA A 63 -4.95 3.42 -9.35
C ALA A 63 -6.19 2.66 -8.84
N ALA A 64 -6.41 2.61 -7.52
CA ALA A 64 -7.60 2.03 -6.93
C ALA A 64 -8.86 2.89 -7.20
N PHE A 65 -8.73 4.22 -7.19
CA PHE A 65 -9.79 5.15 -7.56
C PHE A 65 -10.16 5.04 -9.04
N ASP A 66 -9.18 4.97 -9.94
CA ASP A 66 -9.43 4.81 -11.38
C ASP A 66 -10.22 3.52 -11.67
N ARG A 67 -9.87 2.42 -10.99
CA ARG A 67 -10.65 1.17 -11.06
C ARG A 67 -12.07 1.31 -10.49
N ALA A 68 -12.25 2.10 -9.44
CA ALA A 68 -13.56 2.36 -8.84
C ALA A 68 -14.48 3.08 -9.83
N VAL A 69 -13.96 4.12 -10.50
CA VAL A 69 -14.67 4.89 -11.53
C VAL A 69 -15.00 3.99 -12.73
N GLY A 70 -14.04 3.23 -13.24
CA GLY A 70 -14.27 2.28 -14.34
C GLY A 70 -15.39 1.27 -14.03
N ARG A 71 -15.41 0.71 -12.82
CA ARG A 71 -16.46 -0.24 -12.38
C ARG A 71 -17.86 0.34 -12.39
N VAL A 72 -18.02 1.64 -12.10
CA VAL A 72 -19.32 2.33 -12.14
C VAL A 72 -19.80 2.49 -13.59
N HIS A 73 -18.90 2.70 -14.54
CA HIS A 73 -19.24 2.84 -15.96
C HIS A 73 -19.58 1.49 -16.64
N GLU A 74 -18.95 0.39 -16.22
CA GLU A 74 -19.18 -0.94 -16.82
C GLU A 74 -20.45 -1.67 -16.32
N ARG A 75 -21.07 -1.24 -15.21
CA ARG A 75 -22.21 -1.95 -14.61
C ARG A 75 -23.56 -1.27 -14.86
N ARG A 76 -24.32 -1.82 -15.81
CA ARG A 76 -25.79 -1.73 -15.85
C ARG A 76 -26.37 -3.11 -15.54
N HIS A 77 -26.73 -3.37 -14.29
CA HIS A 77 -27.55 -4.54 -13.92
C HIS A 77 -28.87 -4.02 -13.38
N GLY A 78 -29.99 -4.44 -13.99
CA GLY A 78 -31.33 -4.20 -13.46
C GLY A 78 -31.97 -2.83 -13.72
N GLY A 79 -31.53 -2.07 -14.73
CA GLY A 79 -32.22 -0.84 -15.17
C GLY A 79 -32.10 0.38 -14.24
N ALA A 80 -31.56 0.23 -13.03
CA ALA A 80 -31.27 1.32 -12.09
C ALA A 80 -29.76 1.47 -11.85
N PRO A 81 -29.23 2.70 -11.69
CA PRO A 81 -27.83 2.91 -11.34
C PRO A 81 -27.46 2.17 -10.03
N PRO A 82 -26.33 1.45 -9.97
CA PRO A 82 -25.91 0.71 -8.76
C PRO A 82 -25.69 1.59 -7.52
N MET A 83 -25.72 2.92 -7.65
CA MET A 83 -25.44 3.88 -6.58
C MET A 83 -26.51 3.96 -5.50
N GLU A 84 -27.73 3.48 -5.73
CA GLU A 84 -28.87 3.76 -4.85
C GLU A 84 -29.18 2.67 -3.82
N HIS A 85 -28.61 1.46 -3.93
CA HIS A 85 -29.14 0.32 -3.15
C HIS A 85 -28.14 -0.52 -2.32
N ARG A 86 -26.81 -0.31 -2.40
CA ARG A 86 -25.84 -1.01 -1.53
C ARG A 86 -24.67 -0.13 -1.09
N PRO A 87 -24.09 -0.37 0.11
CA PRO A 87 -22.78 0.17 0.45
C PRO A 87 -21.74 -0.40 -0.52
N ASP A 88 -21.44 0.34 -1.59
CA ASP A 88 -20.41 -0.03 -2.55
C ASP A 88 -19.02 0.26 -1.95
N PRO A 89 -18.15 -0.75 -1.77
CA PRO A 89 -16.76 -0.53 -1.37
C PRO A 89 -16.00 0.45 -2.28
N TYR A 90 -16.47 0.62 -3.53
CA TYR A 90 -15.91 1.47 -4.57
C TYR A 90 -16.69 2.77 -4.81
N ARG A 91 -17.52 3.21 -3.87
CA ARG A 91 -18.21 4.51 -4.02
C ARG A 91 -17.20 5.61 -4.39
N PRO A 92 -17.28 6.19 -5.61
CA PRO A 92 -16.22 7.04 -6.16
C PRO A 92 -15.90 8.23 -5.27
N GLY A 93 -16.91 8.88 -4.68
CA GLY A 93 -16.72 10.00 -3.77
C GLY A 93 -15.84 9.64 -2.55
N ARG A 94 -16.03 8.46 -1.95
CA ARG A 94 -15.27 8.05 -0.76
C ARG A 94 -13.84 7.62 -1.11
N THR A 95 -13.66 6.92 -2.24
CA THR A 95 -12.32 6.55 -2.73
C THR A 95 -11.53 7.77 -3.22
N GLY A 96 -12.21 8.74 -3.84
CA GLY A 96 -11.62 10.01 -4.30
C GLY A 96 -11.17 10.89 -3.13
N SER A 97 -12.03 11.14 -2.14
CA SER A 97 -11.63 11.91 -0.94
C SER A 97 -10.44 11.28 -0.21
N ARG A 98 -10.38 9.94 -0.19
CA ARG A 98 -9.26 9.21 0.41
C ARG A 98 -7.97 9.40 -0.38
N ALA A 99 -8.00 9.24 -1.70
CA ALA A 99 -6.84 9.43 -2.55
C ALA A 99 -6.24 10.84 -2.39
N GLU A 100 -7.09 11.87 -2.35
CA GLU A 100 -6.65 13.25 -2.10
C GLU A 100 -6.08 13.48 -0.70
N THR A 101 -6.63 12.78 0.31
CA THR A 101 -6.07 12.83 1.66
C THR A 101 -4.66 12.23 1.69
N VAL A 102 -4.45 11.08 1.05
CA VAL A 102 -3.12 10.44 0.97
C VAL A 102 -2.14 11.32 0.19
N ARG A 103 -2.59 11.92 -0.92
CA ARG A 103 -1.78 12.85 -1.73
C ARG A 103 -1.34 14.08 -0.94
N SER A 104 -2.26 14.74 -0.23
CA SER A 104 -1.97 15.94 0.55
C SER A 104 -1.00 15.67 1.71
N VAL A 105 -1.21 14.57 2.45
CA VAL A 105 -0.31 14.17 3.54
C VAL A 105 1.07 13.78 3.02
N SER A 106 1.15 13.07 1.90
CA SER A 106 2.43 12.67 1.30
C SER A 106 3.20 13.85 0.72
N ARG A 107 2.50 14.80 0.10
CA ARG A 107 3.12 16.06 -0.35
C ARG A 107 3.67 16.83 0.83
N ARG A 108 2.89 16.98 1.91
CA ARG A 108 3.33 17.68 3.11
C ARG A 108 4.53 17.02 3.77
N ALA A 109 4.53 15.69 3.87
CA ALA A 109 5.68 14.95 4.41
C ALA A 109 6.95 15.13 3.54
N THR A 110 6.80 15.20 2.22
CA THR A 110 7.91 15.44 1.30
C THR A 110 8.47 16.86 1.49
N GLU A 111 7.61 17.87 1.54
CA GLU A 111 8.00 19.27 1.82
C GLU A 111 8.73 19.39 3.16
N CYS A 112 8.17 18.81 4.23
CA CYS A 112 8.81 18.81 5.55
C CYS A 112 10.17 18.10 5.53
N THR A 113 10.33 17.03 4.75
CA THR A 113 11.61 16.31 4.67
C THR A 113 12.64 17.07 3.84
N ALA A 114 12.21 17.76 2.78
CA ALA A 114 13.09 18.52 1.89
C ALA A 114 13.55 19.84 2.51
N LEU A 115 12.66 20.53 3.24
CA LEU A 115 12.88 21.91 3.69
C LEU A 115 13.23 22.04 5.17
N ALA A 116 13.02 21.02 6.00
CA ALA A 116 13.30 21.14 7.43
C ALA A 116 14.82 21.17 7.71
N PRO A 117 15.32 22.14 8.48
CA PRO A 117 16.73 22.22 8.87
C PRO A 117 17.15 21.03 9.77
N ALA A 118 16.18 20.45 10.49
CA ALA A 118 16.34 19.18 11.19
C ALA A 118 15.17 18.25 10.79
N ARG A 119 15.47 17.21 10.00
CA ARG A 119 14.49 16.22 9.58
C ARG A 119 13.95 15.46 10.80
N HIS A 120 12.67 15.66 11.11
CA HIS A 120 12.02 15.02 12.25
C HIS A 120 11.16 13.83 11.78
N PRO A 121 11.36 12.60 12.30
CA PRO A 121 10.66 11.40 11.84
C PRO A 121 9.13 11.42 11.99
N CYS A 122 8.57 12.32 12.83
CA CYS A 122 7.15 12.31 13.14
C CYS A 122 6.25 12.57 11.92
N PHE A 123 6.68 13.42 10.98
CA PHE A 123 5.88 13.76 9.80
C PHE A 123 5.87 12.64 8.75
N THR A 124 6.98 11.91 8.65
CA THR A 124 7.19 10.83 7.68
C THR A 124 6.63 9.52 8.17
N ALA A 125 6.69 9.27 9.48
CA ALA A 125 5.98 8.17 10.15
C ALA A 125 4.47 8.27 9.91
N ARG A 126 3.89 9.48 10.03
CA ARG A 126 2.46 9.70 9.76
C ARG A 126 2.09 9.41 8.30
N SER A 127 2.89 9.89 7.34
CA SER A 127 2.64 9.61 5.91
C SER A 127 2.75 8.12 5.58
N THR A 128 3.76 7.45 6.13
CA THR A 128 3.98 6.00 5.94
C THR A 128 2.84 5.17 6.54
N ALA A 129 2.49 5.43 7.81
CA ALA A 129 1.45 4.70 8.51
C ALA A 129 0.07 4.91 7.87
N MET A 130 -0.24 6.15 7.49
CA MET A 130 -1.50 6.49 6.82
C MET A 130 -1.58 5.89 5.43
N GLY A 131 -0.55 6.06 4.60
CA GLY A 131 -0.50 5.50 3.26
C GLY A 131 -0.65 3.97 3.27
N THR A 132 0.08 3.30 4.16
CA THR A 132 0.04 1.85 4.30
C THR A 132 -1.31 1.35 4.82
N GLY A 133 -1.84 1.94 5.89
CA GLY A 133 -3.12 1.55 6.46
C GLY A 133 -4.30 1.74 5.50
N LEU A 134 -4.24 2.79 4.68
CA LEU A 134 -5.23 3.02 3.64
C LEU A 134 -5.06 2.04 2.48
N ALA A 135 -3.84 1.84 1.97
CA ALA A 135 -3.55 0.86 0.92
C ALA A 135 -4.13 -0.53 1.25
N PHE A 136 -3.91 -1.04 2.47
CA PHE A 136 -4.52 -2.30 2.93
C PHE A 136 -6.04 -2.30 2.86
N ARG A 137 -6.69 -1.21 3.28
CA ARG A 137 -8.16 -1.07 3.18
C ARG A 137 -8.66 -1.03 1.74
N ALA A 138 -7.88 -0.55 0.77
CA ALA A 138 -8.28 -0.64 -0.64
C ALA A 138 -8.12 -2.06 -1.19
N ALA A 139 -7.03 -2.73 -0.85
CA ALA A 139 -6.79 -4.11 -1.24
C ALA A 139 -7.87 -5.06 -0.71
N ASP A 140 -8.22 -4.93 0.57
CA ASP A 140 -9.27 -5.73 1.21
C ASP A 140 -10.64 -5.54 0.57
N LYS A 141 -11.00 -4.28 0.30
CA LYS A 141 -12.22 -3.93 -0.45
C LYS A 141 -12.24 -4.51 -1.86
N GLY A 142 -11.10 -4.57 -2.54
CA GLY A 142 -11.04 -5.20 -3.85
C GLY A 142 -11.19 -6.71 -3.83
N ARG A 143 -10.69 -7.37 -2.79
CA ARG A 143 -10.89 -8.81 -2.59
C ARG A 143 -12.36 -9.14 -2.36
N THR A 144 -13.03 -8.44 -1.44
CA THR A 144 -14.46 -8.65 -1.11
C THR A 144 -15.37 -8.34 -2.29
N ALA A 145 -15.03 -7.33 -3.09
CA ALA A 145 -15.80 -6.97 -4.27
C ALA A 145 -15.54 -7.86 -5.49
N GLY A 146 -14.44 -8.64 -5.49
CA GLY A 146 -14.11 -9.66 -6.49
C GLY A 146 -14.79 -11.01 -6.22
N SER A 147 -14.91 -11.41 -4.94
CA SER A 147 -15.60 -12.65 -4.56
C SER A 147 -17.12 -12.61 -4.77
N VAL A 148 -17.73 -11.41 -4.77
CA VAL A 148 -19.16 -11.21 -5.08
C VAL A 148 -19.44 -11.28 -6.60
N THR A 149 -18.40 -11.30 -7.43
CA THR A 149 -18.51 -11.15 -8.90
C THR A 149 -18.03 -12.35 -9.69
N ASP A 150 -17.79 -13.49 -9.03
CA ASP A 150 -17.53 -14.76 -9.68
C ASP A 150 -18.79 -15.65 -9.59
N PRO A 151 -19.74 -15.53 -10.54
CA PRO A 151 -20.93 -16.39 -10.58
C PRO A 151 -20.62 -17.83 -11.03
N HIS A 152 -19.38 -18.18 -11.38
CA HIS A 152 -19.02 -19.50 -11.90
C HIS A 152 -18.39 -20.44 -10.86
N ARG A 153 -18.33 -20.06 -9.58
CA ARG A 153 -17.76 -20.90 -8.52
C ARG A 153 -18.78 -21.67 -7.67
N THR A 154 -20.07 -21.55 -7.96
CA THR A 154 -21.12 -22.25 -7.18
C THR A 154 -22.14 -22.99 -8.05
N GLU A 155 -21.70 -23.67 -9.10
CA GLU A 155 -22.50 -24.74 -9.73
C GLU A 155 -21.58 -25.90 -10.11
N GLY A 156 -21.35 -26.78 -9.14
CA GLY A 156 -20.53 -27.98 -9.26
C GLY A 156 -20.92 -29.04 -8.25
N HIS A 157 -22.23 -29.23 -8.05
CA HIS A 157 -22.75 -30.38 -7.30
C HIS A 157 -24.15 -30.78 -7.83
N HIS A 158 -24.20 -31.25 -9.07
CA HIS A 158 -25.24 -32.16 -9.55
C HIS A 158 -24.77 -33.58 -9.22
N ARG A 159 -25.47 -34.31 -8.35
CA ARG A 159 -26.53 -35.29 -8.69
C ARG A 159 -26.02 -36.46 -9.56
N GLY A 160 -26.16 -37.67 -9.01
CA GLY A 160 -25.73 -38.98 -9.53
C GLY A 160 -24.75 -39.55 -8.50
N ASP A 161 -25.09 -40.54 -7.67
CA ASP A 161 -25.62 -41.84 -8.09
C ASP A 161 -26.75 -42.36 -7.19
N HIS A 162 -27.68 -43.03 -7.87
CA HIS A 162 -28.60 -44.03 -7.33
C HIS A 162 -27.85 -45.34 -7.08
#